data_AF-A0A7K3AI21-F1
#
_entry.id   AF-A0A7K3AI21-F1
#
_cell.length_a   1.000
_cell.length_b   1.000
_cell.length_c   1.000
_cell.angle_alpha   90.00
_cell.angle_beta   90.00
_cell.angle_gamma   90.00
#
_symmetry.space_group_name_H-M   'P 1'
#
loop_
_entity.id
_entity.type
_entity.pdbx_description
1 polymer ?
#
loop_
_entity_poly.entity_id
_entity_poly.type
_entity_poly.pdbx_seq_one_letter_code
_entity_poly.pdbx_strand_id
1 'polypeptide(L)' 'MGRGEALALVRRLLDDTGDTGEAEADEILDALKRGLGCPHISDYVYWPLPGSDPTPEEIVDRALAYRPIAL' A
#
# COMPACT_ATOMS: atom_id res chain seq x y z
N MET A 1 -10.90 -4.16 5.91
CA MET A 1 -9.71 -4.99 5.65
C MET A 1 -8.89 -5.11 6.93
N GLY A 2 -8.27 -6.27 7.19
CA GLY A 2 -7.38 -6.46 8.36
C GLY A 2 -5.91 -6.25 8.01
N ARG A 3 -5.04 -6.02 9.01
CA ARG A 3 -3.59 -5.81 8.81
C ARG A 3 -2.93 -6.94 8.00
N GLY A 4 -3.26 -8.20 8.29
CA GLY A 4 -2.67 -9.36 7.61
C GLY A 4 -3.07 -9.46 6.13
N GLU A 5 -4.31 -9.10 5.80
CA GLU A 5 -4.81 -9.09 4.42
C GLU A 5 -4.15 -7.97 3.62
N ALA A 6 -4.06 -6.76 4.20
CA ALA A 6 -3.35 -5.65 3.60
C ALA A 6 -1.86 -5.96 3.37
N LEU A 7 -1.22 -6.65 4.32
CA LEU A 7 0.19 -7.02 4.22
C LEU A 7 0.45 -7.99 3.06
N ALA A 8 -0.43 -8.99 2.87
CA ALA A 8 -0.30 -9.93 1.77
C ALA A 8 -0.44 -9.22 0.40
N LEU A 9 -1.36 -8.27 0.29
CA LEU A 9 -1.57 -7.46 -0.90
C LEU A 9 -0.36 -6.55 -1.21
N VAL A 10 0.14 -5.82 -0.22
CA VAL A 10 1.33 -4.96 -0.39
C VAL A 10 2.57 -5.78 -0.71
N ARG A 11 2.72 -6.96 -0.11
CA ARG A 11 3.84 -7.85 -0.42
C ARG A 11 3.77 -8.36 -1.85
N ARG A 12 2.58 -8.73 -2.35
CA ARG A 12 2.37 -9.09 -3.76
C ARG A 12 2.72 -7.93 -4.69
N LEU A 13 2.33 -6.71 -4.33
CA LEU A 13 2.63 -5.48 -5.09
C LEU A 13 4.13 -5.15 -5.13
N LEU A 14 4.89 -5.47 -4.08
CA LEU A 14 6.35 -5.24 -4.00
C LEU A 14 7.18 -6.37 -4.60
N ASP A 15 6.69 -7.61 -4.50
CA ASP A 15 7.29 -8.80 -5.13
C ASP A 15 7.07 -8.82 -6.65
N ASP A 16 6.22 -7.92 -7.13
CA ASP A 16 5.91 -7.72 -8.53
C ASP A 16 7.14 -7.29 -9.33
N THR A 17 7.83 -8.31 -9.83
CA THR A 17 9.08 -8.21 -10.56
C THR A 17 8.87 -7.97 -12.06
N GLY A 18 7.66 -7.50 -12.44
CA GLY A 18 7.32 -7.06 -13.79
C GLY A 18 6.53 -8.05 -14.64
N ASP A 19 6.05 -9.16 -14.07
CA ASP A 19 5.18 -10.12 -14.78
C ASP A 19 3.69 -9.81 -14.59
N THR A 20 3.35 -9.08 -13.53
CA THR A 20 1.97 -8.68 -13.30
C THR A 20 1.72 -7.32 -13.94
N GLY A 21 0.75 -7.27 -14.85
CA GLY A 21 0.41 -6.05 -15.57
C GLY A 21 -0.04 -4.93 -14.61
N GLU A 22 0.24 -3.68 -14.98
CA GLU A 22 -0.16 -2.47 -14.24
C GLU A 22 -1.64 -2.47 -13.79
N ALA A 23 -2.51 -3.17 -14.52
CA ALA A 23 -3.93 -3.36 -14.16
C ALA A 23 -4.14 -4.13 -12.84
N GLU A 24 -3.39 -5.21 -12.58
CA GLU A 24 -3.53 -5.95 -11.31
C GLU A 24 -3.00 -5.11 -10.14
N ALA A 25 -1.89 -4.38 -10.36
CA ALA A 25 -1.36 -3.45 -9.39
C ALA A 25 -2.40 -2.36 -9.02
N ASP A 26 -3.11 -1.82 -10.02
CA ASP A 26 -4.16 -0.82 -9.80
C ASP A 26 -5.36 -1.39 -9.03
N GLU A 27 -5.79 -2.62 -9.34
CA GLU A 27 -6.84 -3.33 -8.59
C GLU A 27 -6.45 -3.57 -7.13
N ILE A 28 -5.21 -4.01 -6.88
CA ILE A 28 -4.68 -4.20 -5.53
C ILE A 28 -4.67 -2.87 -4.76
N LEU A 29 -4.23 -1.79 -5.41
CA LEU A 29 -4.20 -0.46 -4.81
C LEU A 29 -5.61 0.07 -4.50
N ASP A 30 -6.59 -0.11 -5.38
CA ASP A 30 -7.98 0.29 -5.12
C ASP A 30 -8.58 -0.50 -3.93
N ALA A 31 -8.33 -1.81 -3.87
CA ALA A 31 -8.75 -2.65 -2.75
C ALA A 31 -8.14 -2.18 -1.42
N LEU A 32 -6.84 -1.85 -1.43
CA LEU A 32 -6.13 -1.30 -0.27
C LEU A 32 -6.67 0.08 0.15
N LYS A 33 -6.90 0.99 -0.81
CA LYS A 33 -7.46 2.33 -0.56
C LYS A 33 -8.83 2.23 0.10
N ARG A 34 -9.72 1.39 -0.41
CA ARG A 34 -11.07 1.16 0.15
C ARG A 34 -11.03 0.42 1.48
N GLY A 35 -10.14 -0.57 1.60
CA GLY A 35 -10.02 -1.44 2.76
C GLY A 35 -9.44 -0.75 3.99
N LEU A 36 -8.45 0.13 3.79
CA LEU A 36 -7.75 0.88 4.84
C LEU A 36 -8.28 2.32 4.98
N GLY A 37 -9.09 2.80 4.04
CA GLY A 37 -9.60 4.18 4.03
C GLY A 37 -8.52 5.22 3.71
N CYS A 38 -7.42 4.80 3.08
CA CYS A 38 -6.22 5.61 2.90
C CYS A 38 -5.96 5.91 1.43
N PRO A 39 -6.23 7.14 0.96
CA PRO A 39 -6.05 7.50 -0.45
C PRO A 39 -4.57 7.52 -0.88
N HIS A 40 -3.63 7.72 0.07
CA HIS A 40 -2.21 7.90 -0.22
C HIS A 40 -1.36 6.62 -0.16
N ILE A 41 -1.97 5.43 -0.08
CA ILE A 41 -1.18 4.19 0.04
C ILE A 41 -0.26 3.93 -1.16
N SER A 42 -0.65 4.35 -2.37
CA SER A 42 0.22 4.26 -3.55
C SER A 42 1.49 5.10 -3.39
N ASP A 43 1.40 6.23 -2.70
CA ASP A 43 2.55 7.10 -2.43
C ASP A 43 3.57 6.39 -1.53
N TYR A 44 3.10 5.63 -0.53
CA TYR A 44 3.97 4.86 0.36
C TYR A 44 4.69 3.70 -0.34
N VAL A 45 4.08 3.15 -1.40
CA VAL A 45 4.66 2.05 -2.19
C VAL A 45 5.68 2.58 -3.18
N TYR A 46 5.31 3.57 -4.00
CA TYR A 46 6.15 4.06 -5.11
C TYR A 46 7.11 5.17 -4.70
N TRP A 47 6.78 5.93 -3.66
CA TRP A 47 7.54 7.09 -3.17
C TRP A 47 7.90 6.96 -1.68
N PRO A 48 8.69 5.92 -1.31
CA PRO A 48 9.18 5.80 0.04
C PRO A 48 10.05 7.01 0.43
N LEU A 49 10.13 7.27 1.74
CA LEU A 49 11.00 8.32 2.26
C LEU A 49 12.46 8.03 1.87
N PRO A 50 13.23 9.05 1.46
CA PRO A 50 14.60 8.86 1.03
C PRO A 50 15.45 8.32 2.19
N GLY A 51 16.08 7.16 1.98
CA GLY A 51 17.01 6.54 2.93
C GLY A 51 16.53 5.24 3.59
N SER A 52 15.36 4.71 3.23
CA SER A 52 14.92 3.38 3.68
C SER A 52 14.09 2.67 2.61
N ASP A 53 14.38 1.39 2.39
CA ASP A 53 13.53 0.52 1.57
C ASP A 53 12.19 0.30 2.29
N PRO A 54 11.05 0.63 1.66
CA PRO A 54 9.76 0.51 2.32
C PRO A 54 9.44 -0.96 2.55
N THR A 55 9.31 -1.34 3.82
CA THR A 55 8.81 -2.69 4.13
C THR A 55 7.29 -2.74 3.96
N PRO A 56 6.72 -3.89 3.55
CA PRO A 56 5.26 -4.04 3.47
C PRO A 56 4.56 -3.70 4.78
N GLU A 57 5.22 -3.97 5.91
CA GLU A 57 4.71 -3.68 7.24
C GLU A 57 4.61 -2.19 7.52
N GLU A 58 5.65 -1.42 7.18
CA GLU A 58 5.65 0.03 7.35
C GLU A 58 4.61 0.71 6.48
N ILE A 59 4.42 0.26 5.24
CA ILE A 59 3.38 0.78 4.35
C ILE A 59 2.00 0.59 4.97
N VAL A 60 1.70 -0.62 5.45
CA VAL A 60 0.41 -0.95 6.06
C VAL A 60 0.21 -0.21 7.37
N ASP A 61 1.25 -0.12 8.21
CA ASP A 61 1.18 0.59 9.48
C ASP A 61 0.94 2.09 9.28
N ARG A 62 1.65 2.70 8.32
CA ARG A 62 1.47 4.11 7.95
C ARG A 62 0.09 4.38 7.38
N ALA A 63 -0.44 3.47 6.58
CA ALA A 63 -1.82 3.56 6.11
C ALA A 63 -2.81 3.41 7.27
N LEU A 64 -2.68 2.40 8.14
CA LEU A 64 -3.57 2.26 9.31
C LEU A 64 -3.50 3.46 10.27
N ALA A 65 -2.33 4.10 10.38
CA ALA A 65 -2.12 5.30 11.17
C ALA A 65 -2.65 6.57 10.49
N TYR A 66 -2.88 6.55 9.18
CA TYR A 66 -3.41 7.70 8.46
C TYR A 66 -4.82 7.99 8.95
N ARG A 67 -4.96 9.12 9.64
CA ARG A 67 -6.26 9.70 9.96
C ARG A 67 -6.53 10.81 8.97
N PRO A 68 -7.66 10.78 8.23
CA PRO A 68 -8.04 11.92 7.43
C PRO A 68 -8.09 13.15 8.33
N ILE A 69 -7.26 14.12 8.02
CA ILE A 69 -7.32 15.43 8.66
C ILE A 69 -8.65 16.01 8.21
N ALA A 70 -9.57 16.27 9.14
CA ALA A 70 -10.77 17.03 8.83
C ALA A 70 -10.32 18.45 8.47
N LEU A 71 -10.18 18.70 7.17
CA LEU A 71 -9.90 20.00 6.58
C LEU A 71 -11.19 20.81 6.46
#